data_AF-A0A1X7KWB2-F1
#
_entry.id   AF-A0A1X7KWB2-F1
#
_cell.length_a   1.000
_cell.length_b   1.000
_cell.length_c   1.000
_cell.angle_alpha   90.00
_cell.angle_beta   90.00
_cell.angle_gamma   90.00
#
_symmetry.space_group_name_H-M   'P 1'
#
loop_
_entity.id
_entity.type
_entity.pdbx_description
1 polymer ?
#
loop_
_entity_poly.entity_id
_entity_poly.type
_entity_poly.pdbx_seq_one_letter_code
_entity_poly.pdbx_strand_id
1 'polypeptide(L)' 'MNGMRPGDQVLLVSDHSCAPLNVRDVVEEMGCSVKIEEVIPGVFEMVISKSSPSPDGA' A
#
# COMPACT_ATOMS: atom_id res chain seq x y z
N MET A 1 2.25 -2.18 8.49
CA MET A 1 2.47 -0.71 8.52
C MET A 1 3.18 -0.22 9.78
N ASN A 2 2.75 -0.58 11.00
CA ASN A 2 3.27 0.00 12.26
C ASN A 2 4.78 -0.22 12.57
N GLY A 3 5.52 -0.90 11.70
CA GLY A 3 6.98 -1.08 11.76
C GLY A 3 7.73 -0.64 10.50
N MET A 4 7.03 -0.06 9.52
CA MET A 4 7.65 0.46 8.31
C MET A 4 8.25 1.84 8.58
N ARG A 5 9.47 2.05 8.12
CA ARG A 5 10.15 3.34 8.11
C ARG A 5 9.87 4.07 6.80
N PRO A 6 9.95 5.41 6.75
CA PRO A 6 9.94 6.14 5.49
C PRO A 6 10.93 5.56 4.48
N GLY A 7 10.45 5.31 3.26
CA GLY A 7 11.22 4.64 2.21
C GLY A 7 11.08 3.12 2.17
N ASP A 8 10.59 2.48 3.24
CA ASP A 8 10.29 1.04 3.22
C ASP A 8 9.14 0.76 2.24
N GLN A 9 9.24 -0.40 1.60
CA GLN A 9 8.23 -0.93 0.72
C GLN A 9 7.80 -2.33 1.14
N VAL A 10 6.53 -2.63 0.93
CA VAL A 10 5.95 -3.96 1.09
C VAL A 10 5.27 -4.35 -0.22
N LEU A 11 5.63 -5.53 -0.74
CA LEU A 11 4.88 -6.16 -1.82
C LEU A 11 3.82 -7.08 -1.21
N LEU A 12 2.56 -6.83 -1.54
CA LEU A 12 1.45 -7.70 -1.22
C LEU A 12 0.93 -8.33 -2.51
N VAL A 13 0.76 -9.65 -2.52
CA VAL A 13 0.19 -10.40 -3.64
C VAL A 13 -1.12 -11.03 -3.16
N SER A 14 -2.19 -10.87 -3.92
CA SER A 14 -3.49 -11.45 -3.59
C SER A 14 -4.25 -11.88 -4.84
N ASP A 15 -5.01 -12.97 -4.73
CA ASP A 15 -5.95 -13.48 -5.73
C ASP A 15 -7.40 -13.06 -5.48
N HIS A 16 -7.63 -12.23 -4.44
CA HIS A 16 -8.95 -11.73 -4.10
C HIS A 16 -9.19 -10.38 -4.76
N SER A 17 -10.23 -10.29 -5.59
CA SER A 17 -10.59 -9.07 -6.34
C SER A 17 -10.93 -7.85 -5.48
N CYS A 18 -11.29 -8.05 -4.22
CA CYS A 18 -11.56 -6.96 -3.28
C CYS A 18 -10.31 -6.46 -2.54
N ALA A 19 -9.22 -7.23 -2.54
CA ALA A 19 -8.00 -6.86 -1.83
C ALA A 19 -7.43 -5.51 -2.31
N PRO A 20 -7.34 -5.20 -3.62
CA PRO A 20 -6.91 -3.89 -4.10
C PRO A 20 -7.61 -2.70 -3.46
N LEU A 21 -8.94 -2.74 -3.36
CA LEU A 21 -9.75 -1.65 -2.82
C LEU A 21 -9.55 -1.51 -1.31
N ASN A 22 -9.70 -2.62 -0.58
CA ASN A 22 -9.57 -2.61 0.88
C ASN A 22 -8.14 -2.22 1.33
N VAL A 23 -7.13 -2.70 0.61
CA VAL A 23 -5.73 -2.37 0.89
C VAL A 23 -5.50 -0.88 0.65
N ARG A 24 -5.98 -0.33 -0.46
CA ARG A 24 -5.85 1.09 -0.75
C ARG A 24 -6.43 1.97 0.34
N ASP A 25 -7.67 1.70 0.75
CA ASP A 25 -8.36 2.51 1.76
C ASP A 25 -7.58 2.52 3.08
N VAL A 26 -7.16 1.34 3.55
CA VAL A 26 -6.43 1.20 4.81
C VAL A 26 -5.04 1.84 4.73
N VAL A 27 -4.29 1.64 3.65
CA VAL A 27 -2.90 2.15 3.58
C VAL A 27 -2.83 3.65 3.37
N GLU A 28 -3.82 4.25 2.69
CA GLU A 28 -3.96 5.70 2.58
C GLU A 28 -4.26 6.33 3.95
N GLU A 29 -5.17 5.76 4.75
CA GLU A 29 -5.43 6.19 6.14
C GLU A 29 -4.18 6.10 7.03
N MET A 30 -3.32 5.11 6.77
CA MET A 30 -2.05 4.94 7.48
C MET A 30 -0.93 5.83 6.95
N GLY A 31 -1.23 6.79 6.07
CA GLY A 31 -0.28 7.75 5.51
C GLY A 31 0.78 7.05 4.66
N CYS A 32 0.35 6.16 3.78
CA CYS A 32 1.18 5.43 2.83
C CYS A 32 0.58 5.52 1.44
N SER A 33 1.37 5.23 0.42
CA SER A 33 0.88 5.09 -0.95
C SER A 33 0.86 3.63 -1.38
N VAL A 34 -0.01 3.29 -2.33
CA VAL A 34 -0.03 1.96 -2.94
C VAL A 34 -0.11 2.06 -4.45
N LYS A 35 0.73 1.29 -5.14
CA LYS A 35 0.61 1.00 -6.57
C LYS A 35 -0.01 -0.38 -6.73
N ILE A 36 -1.07 -0.48 -7.52
CA ILE A 36 -1.82 -1.72 -7.73
C ILE A 36 -1.67 -2.13 -9.20
N GLU A 37 -1.35 -3.40 -9.45
CA GLU A 37 -1.18 -3.96 -10.78
C GLU A 37 -1.78 -5.37 -10.82
N GLU A 38 -2.68 -5.64 -11.77
CA GLU A 38 -3.16 -7.01 -12.03
C GLU A 38 -2.16 -7.69 -12.97
N VAL A 39 -1.28 -8.52 -12.40
CA VAL A 39 -0.15 -9.10 -13.14
C VAL A 39 -0.54 -10.32 -13.99
N ILE A 40 -1.59 -11.02 -13.57
CA ILE A 40 -2.30 -12.06 -14.33
C ILE A 40 -3.79 -11.99 -13.95
N PRO A 41 -4.72 -12.46 -14.81
CA PRO A 41 -6.15 -12.35 -14.52
C PRO A 41 -6.52 -12.92 -13.15
N GLY A 42 -7.06 -12.07 -12.29
CA GLY A 42 -7.45 -12.38 -10.91
C GLY A 42 -6.34 -12.31 -9.86
N VAL A 43 -5.09 -11.99 -10.23
CA VAL A 43 -3.98 -11.83 -9.27
C VAL A 43 -3.42 -10.42 -9.31
N PHE A 44 -3.35 -9.81 -8.13
CA PHE A 44 -3.00 -8.41 -7.94
C PHE A 44 -1.72 -8.30 -7.12
N GLU A 45 -0.76 -7.54 -7.64
CA GLU A 45 0.40 -7.05 -6.92
C GLU A 45 0.13 -5.63 -6.44
N MET A 46 0.40 -5.39 -5.16
CA MET A 46 0.19 -4.12 -4.49
C MET A 46 1.50 -3.72 -3.82
N VAL A 47 2.17 -2.71 -4.37
CA VAL A 47 3.41 -2.15 -3.82
C VAL A 47 3.05 -0.99 -2.91
N ILE A 48 3.18 -1.22 -1.62
CA ILE A 48 2.86 -0.27 -0.56
C ILE A 48 4.15 0.44 -0.15
N SER A 49 4.16 1.77 -0.16
CA SER A 49 5.33 2.59 0.19
C SER A 49 5.02 3.54 1.34
N LYS A 50 5.89 3.56 2.37
CA LYS A 50 5.77 4.53 3.45
C LYS A 50 6.42 5.84 3.03
N SER A 51 5.61 6.89 2.84
CA SER A 51 6.10 8.25 2.66
C SER A 51 6.70 8.77 3.96
N SER A 52 7.73 9.62 3.86
CA SER A 52 8.18 10.43 4.99
C SER A 52 7.02 11.29 5.48
N PRO A 53 6.86 11.49 6.81
CA PRO A 53 5.87 12.44 7.30
C PRO A 53 6.16 13.80 6.67
N SER A 54 5.15 14.39 6.03
CA SER A 54 5.20 15.78 5.58
C SER A 54 5.46 16.67 6.81
N PRO A 55 6.32 17.69 6.74
CA PRO A 55 6.77 18.46 7.90
C PRO A 55 5.71 19.36 8.55
N ASP A 56 4.44 19.28 8.17
CA ASP A 56 3.38 20.16 8.70
C ASP A 56 2.54 19.46 9.76
N GLY A 57 2.95 19.63 11.02
CA GLY A 57 2.21 19.16 12.19
C GLY A 57 2.98 19.34 13.49
N ALA A 58 3.47 20.55 13.74
CA ALA A 58 3.99 21.01 15.03
C ALA A 58 2.95 21.91 15.73
#